data_AF-A0A957G7U3-F1
#
_entry.id   AF-A0A957G7U3-F1
#
_cell.length_a   1.000
_cell.length_b   1.000
_cell.length_c   1.000
_cell.angle_alpha   90.00
_cell.angle_beta   90.00
_cell.angle_gamma   90.00
#
_symmetry.space_group_name_H-M   'P 1'
#
loop_
_entity.id
_entity.type
_entity.pdbx_description
1 polymer ?
#
loop_
_entity_poly.entity_id
_entity_poly.type
_entity_poly.pdbx_seq_one_letter_code
_entity_poly.pdbx_strand_id
1 'polypeptide(L)'
;MHHLTDQQLEAYRAVTFRLRQELRLHSKEDALAFVQERGFVYFWPIKGILLPNLWSAVAGNRPVADAHDDPGHVTWGWKDQMLGTRQWYYAKILRGKATMIAPAGVPYFYALSENYGEPEQDYVQLYEDGLLSREAKLIYEALLREGALDTVALRRKIQMTS
;
A
#
# COMPACT_ATOMS: atom_id res chain seq x y z
N MET A 1 -21.34 -24.07 20.58
CA MET A 1 -20.55 -23.25 19.63
C MET A 1 -19.67 -24.19 18.83
N HIS A 2 -19.81 -24.23 17.49
CA HIS A 2 -18.81 -24.95 16.67
C HIS A 2 -17.53 -24.13 16.68
N HIS A 3 -16.45 -24.69 17.22
CA HIS A 3 -15.13 -24.06 17.17
C HIS A 3 -14.47 -24.37 15.82
N LEU A 4 -13.95 -23.35 15.16
CA LEU A 4 -13.13 -23.50 13.96
C LEU A 4 -11.81 -24.18 14.33
N THR A 5 -11.41 -25.20 13.59
CA THR A 5 -10.09 -25.84 13.75
C THR A 5 -9.02 -25.04 13.02
N ASP A 6 -7.76 -25.20 13.44
CA ASP A 6 -6.61 -24.59 12.75
C ASP A 6 -6.55 -25.03 11.28
N GLN A 7 -6.88 -26.29 11.00
CA GLN A 7 -6.93 -26.80 9.63
C GLN A 7 -7.98 -26.08 8.77
N GLN A 8 -9.14 -25.76 9.34
CA GLN A 8 -10.17 -24.99 8.63
C GLN A 8 -9.71 -23.55 8.36
N LEU A 9 -9.03 -22.92 9.33
CA LEU A 9 -8.47 -21.58 9.15
C LEU A 9 -7.37 -21.57 8.09
N GLU A 10 -6.45 -22.53 8.11
CA GLU A 10 -5.39 -22.64 7.09
C GLU A 10 -5.96 -22.96 5.71
N ALA A 11 -6.97 -23.82 5.61
CA ALA A 11 -7.64 -24.13 4.34
C ALA A 11 -8.33 -22.90 3.75
N TYR A 12 -8.96 -22.08 4.60
CA TYR A 12 -9.56 -20.80 4.21
C TYR A 12 -8.49 -19.81 3.75
N ARG A 13 -7.43 -19.61 4.54
CA ARG A 13 -6.30 -18.72 4.20
C ARG A 13 -5.60 -19.13 2.91
N ALA A 14 -5.43 -20.43 2.66
CA ALA A 14 -4.84 -20.92 1.43
C ALA A 14 -5.61 -20.46 0.17
N VAL A 15 -6.94 -20.33 0.28
CA VAL A 15 -7.79 -19.75 -0.78
C VAL A 15 -7.70 -18.24 -0.76
N THR A 16 -8.00 -17.62 0.38
CA THR A 16 -8.12 -16.17 0.53
C THR A 16 -6.82 -15.43 0.23
N PHE A 17 -5.67 -16.02 0.54
CA PHE A 17 -4.34 -15.45 0.27
C PHE A 17 -3.74 -15.96 -1.04
N ARG A 18 -4.50 -16.73 -1.83
CA ARG A 18 -4.07 -17.26 -3.14
C ARG A 18 -2.80 -18.13 -3.06
N LEU A 19 -2.67 -18.93 -1.99
CA LEU A 19 -1.50 -19.79 -1.76
C LEU A 19 -1.55 -21.09 -2.57
N ARG A 20 -2.76 -21.57 -2.89
CA ARG A 20 -2.96 -22.75 -3.75
C ARG A 20 -2.49 -22.44 -5.17
N GLN A 21 -1.84 -23.41 -5.82
CA GLN A 21 -1.19 -23.20 -7.11
C GLN A 21 -2.16 -22.74 -8.20
N GLU A 22 -3.37 -23.31 -8.22
CA GLU A 22 -4.45 -23.00 -9.15
C GLU A 22 -5.11 -21.64 -8.93
N LEU A 23 -4.81 -20.98 -7.80
CA LEU A 23 -5.35 -19.65 -7.47
C LEU A 23 -4.29 -18.54 -7.59
N ARG A 24 -3.06 -18.88 -7.96
CA ARG A 24 -1.97 -17.90 -8.06
C ARG A 24 -2.28 -16.85 -9.12
N LEU A 25 -1.77 -15.65 -8.89
CA LEU A 25 -1.94 -14.51 -9.79
C LEU A 25 -0.92 -14.62 -10.93
N HIS A 26 -1.37 -14.40 -12.16
CA HIS A 26 -0.54 -14.56 -13.36
C HIS A 26 -0.44 -13.27 -14.20
N SER A 27 -1.24 -12.26 -13.87
CA SER A 27 -1.30 -11.00 -14.60
C SER A 27 -1.46 -9.79 -13.66
N LYS A 28 -1.25 -8.59 -14.20
CA LYS A 28 -1.52 -7.35 -13.49
C LYS A 28 -3.02 -7.16 -13.21
N GLU A 29 -3.88 -7.68 -14.08
CA GLU A 29 -5.33 -7.70 -13.91
C GLU A 29 -5.73 -8.58 -12.72
N ASP A 30 -5.12 -9.76 -12.57
CA ASP A 30 -5.34 -10.63 -11.41
C ASP A 30 -4.90 -9.94 -10.12
N ALA A 31 -3.74 -9.29 -10.14
CA ALA A 31 -3.24 -8.52 -9.00
C ALA A 31 -4.21 -7.41 -8.58
N LEU A 32 -4.72 -6.66 -9.55
CA LEU A 32 -5.69 -5.61 -9.29
C LEU A 32 -6.99 -6.18 -8.71
N ALA A 33 -7.53 -7.23 -9.31
CA ALA A 33 -8.73 -7.90 -8.84
C ALA A 33 -8.54 -8.45 -7.41
N PHE A 34 -7.39 -9.04 -7.12
CA PHE A 34 -7.05 -9.54 -5.80
C PHE A 34 -7.00 -8.42 -4.75
N VAL A 35 -6.35 -7.29 -5.04
CA VAL A 35 -6.30 -6.14 -4.11
C VAL A 35 -7.70 -5.57 -3.89
N GLN A 36 -8.52 -5.46 -4.94
CA GLN A 36 -9.91 -5.00 -4.83
C GLN A 36 -10.76 -5.95 -3.99
N GLU A 37 -10.67 -7.26 -4.22
CA GLU A 37 -11.41 -8.29 -3.50
C GLU A 37 -11.04 -8.33 -2.01
N ARG A 38 -9.76 -8.13 -1.68
CA ARG A 38 -9.27 -8.13 -0.29
C ARG A 38 -9.42 -6.77 0.39
N GLY A 39 -9.62 -5.69 -0.36
CA GLY A 39 -9.65 -4.31 0.12
C GLY A 39 -8.27 -3.73 0.39
N PHE A 40 -7.36 -4.50 0.98
CA PHE A 40 -5.95 -4.15 1.11
C PHE A 40 -5.09 -5.41 1.34
N VAL A 41 -3.82 -5.32 0.93
CA VAL A 41 -2.82 -6.38 1.09
C VAL A 41 -1.46 -5.75 1.36
N TYR A 42 -0.51 -6.50 1.93
CA TYR A 42 0.88 -6.07 1.86
C TYR A 42 1.48 -6.36 0.49
N PHE A 43 2.54 -5.64 0.15
CA PHE A 43 3.33 -5.98 -1.03
C PHE A 43 4.18 -7.24 -0.77
N TRP A 44 4.81 -7.29 0.41
CA TRP A 44 5.68 -8.38 0.88
C TRP A 44 5.07 -9.16 2.05
N PRO A 45 5.43 -10.45 2.25
CA PRO A 45 5.11 -11.13 3.50
C PRO A 45 5.86 -10.47 4.66
N ILE A 46 5.15 -10.21 5.77
CA ILE A 46 5.73 -9.60 6.97
C ILE A 46 5.74 -10.62 8.10
N LYS A 47 6.91 -10.89 8.67
CA LYS A 47 7.08 -11.83 9.79
C LYS A 47 6.15 -11.45 10.95
N GLY A 48 5.39 -12.43 11.44
CA GLY A 48 4.48 -12.26 12.57
C GLY A 48 3.18 -11.52 12.24
N ILE A 49 2.89 -11.24 10.96
CA ILE A 49 1.62 -10.64 10.55
C ILE A 49 0.89 -11.56 9.58
N LEU A 50 -0.30 -11.97 10.00
CA LEU A 50 -1.17 -12.82 9.21
C LEU A 50 -2.11 -11.97 8.34
N LEU A 51 -1.59 -11.48 7.22
CA LEU A 51 -2.36 -10.75 6.21
C LEU A 51 -1.99 -11.22 4.79
N PRO A 52 -2.93 -11.12 3.82
CA PRO A 52 -2.62 -11.38 2.43
C PRO A 52 -1.51 -10.45 1.94
N ASN A 53 -0.69 -10.96 1.02
CA ASN A 53 0.34 -10.16 0.37
C ASN A 53 0.51 -10.56 -1.09
N LEU A 54 0.93 -9.60 -1.92
CA LEU A 54 1.03 -9.79 -3.36
C LEU A 54 2.09 -10.83 -3.74
N TRP A 55 3.25 -10.84 -3.07
CA TRP A 55 4.28 -11.86 -3.30
C TRP A 55 3.75 -13.28 -3.12
N SER A 56 3.12 -13.57 -1.97
CA SER A 56 2.66 -14.94 -1.67
C SER A 56 1.52 -15.38 -2.60
N ALA A 57 0.70 -14.43 -3.06
CA ALA A 57 -0.35 -14.67 -4.04
C ALA A 57 0.19 -15.02 -5.44
N VAL A 58 1.43 -14.63 -5.76
CA VAL A 58 2.10 -14.99 -7.03
C VAL A 58 3.02 -16.20 -6.86
N ALA A 59 3.88 -16.16 -5.84
CA ALA A 59 4.99 -17.06 -5.64
C ALA A 59 4.66 -18.27 -4.75
N GLY A 60 3.51 -18.24 -4.07
CA GLY A 60 3.13 -19.18 -3.01
C GLY A 60 3.76 -18.85 -1.66
N ASN A 61 3.51 -19.70 -0.66
CA ASN A 61 4.03 -19.54 0.70
C ASN A 61 5.50 -19.93 0.80
N ARG A 62 6.38 -19.08 0.27
CA ARG A 62 7.83 -19.22 0.34
C ARG A 62 8.52 -17.89 0.62
N PRO A 63 9.76 -17.89 1.14
CA PRO A 63 10.52 -16.66 1.34
C PRO A 63 10.64 -15.83 0.06
N VAL A 64 10.78 -14.52 0.22
CA VAL A 64 11.13 -13.62 -0.87
C VAL A 64 12.50 -14.01 -1.39
N ALA A 65 12.62 -14.28 -2.68
CA ALA A 65 13.88 -14.69 -3.27
C ALA A 65 14.83 -13.50 -3.44
N ASP A 66 16.10 -13.69 -3.09
CA ASP A 66 17.14 -12.69 -3.31
C ASP A 66 17.51 -12.56 -4.80
N ALA A 67 17.33 -13.63 -5.57
CA ALA A 67 17.57 -13.65 -7.01
C ALA A 67 16.59 -12.74 -7.75
N HIS A 68 17.10 -11.72 -8.45
CA HIS A 68 16.29 -10.70 -9.13
C HIS A 68 15.46 -11.25 -10.30
N ASP A 69 15.84 -12.39 -10.87
CA ASP A 69 15.17 -13.08 -11.97
C ASP A 69 14.08 -14.07 -11.51
N ASP A 70 13.87 -14.21 -10.20
CA ASP A 70 12.78 -15.03 -9.68
C ASP A 70 11.42 -14.54 -10.22
N PRO A 71 10.58 -15.44 -10.78
CA PRO A 71 9.30 -15.06 -11.38
C PRO A 71 8.36 -14.28 -10.46
N GLY A 72 8.47 -14.42 -9.14
CA GLY A 72 7.69 -13.67 -8.16
C GLY A 72 7.96 -12.16 -8.16
N HIS A 73 9.13 -11.72 -8.65
CA HIS A 73 9.47 -10.30 -8.76
C HIS A 73 8.71 -9.57 -9.87
N VAL A 74 7.91 -10.28 -10.68
CA VAL A 74 6.95 -9.66 -11.62
C VAL A 74 6.02 -8.65 -10.94
N THR A 75 5.77 -8.84 -9.64
CA THR A 75 4.99 -7.94 -8.78
C THR A 75 5.52 -6.51 -8.76
N TRP A 76 6.83 -6.30 -8.89
CA TRP A 76 7.43 -4.97 -9.05
C TRP A 76 6.99 -4.30 -10.35
N GLY A 77 7.06 -5.03 -11.46
CA GLY A 77 6.64 -4.56 -12.76
C GLY A 77 5.16 -4.16 -12.77
N TRP A 78 4.30 -4.96 -12.15
CA TRP A 78 2.87 -4.62 -12.01
C TRP A 78 2.65 -3.37 -11.17
N LYS A 79 3.36 -3.23 -10.04
CA LYS A 79 3.30 -2.02 -9.21
C LYS A 79 3.68 -0.77 -9.99
N ASP A 80 4.82 -0.81 -10.69
CA ASP A 80 5.37 0.35 -11.39
C ASP A 80 4.48 0.78 -12.56
N GLN A 81 3.93 -0.18 -13.30
CA GLN A 81 2.97 0.09 -14.38
C GLN A 81 1.66 0.72 -13.88
N MET A 82 1.32 0.55 -12.60
CA MET A 82 0.11 1.10 -12.00
C MET A 82 0.33 2.45 -11.31
N LEU A 83 1.55 2.98 -11.28
CA LEU A 83 1.80 4.31 -10.75
C LEU A 83 1.04 5.35 -11.60
N GLY A 84 0.33 6.26 -10.92
CA GLY A 84 -0.44 7.32 -11.56
C GLY A 84 -1.80 6.89 -12.14
N THR A 85 -2.11 5.59 -12.25
CA THR A 85 -3.38 5.11 -12.83
C THR A 85 -4.57 5.18 -11.85
N ARG A 86 -4.30 5.40 -10.55
CA ARG A 86 -5.29 5.42 -9.46
C ARG A 86 -6.06 4.11 -9.26
N GLN A 87 -5.55 2.99 -9.78
CA GLN A 87 -6.18 1.68 -9.65
C GLN A 87 -5.99 1.03 -8.27
N TRP A 88 -4.93 1.43 -7.56
CA TRP A 88 -4.73 1.18 -6.14
C TRP A 88 -3.91 2.33 -5.53
N TYR A 89 -3.88 2.38 -4.20
CA TYR A 89 -3.00 3.25 -3.46
C TYR A 89 -1.86 2.44 -2.85
N TYR A 90 -0.61 2.79 -3.17
CA TYR A 90 0.58 2.11 -2.69
C TYR A 90 1.40 3.06 -1.79
N ALA A 91 1.53 2.71 -0.51
CA ALA A 91 2.28 3.50 0.46
C ALA A 91 2.69 2.66 1.69
N LYS A 92 3.49 3.26 2.59
CA LYS A 92 3.86 2.64 3.87
C LYS A 92 2.84 3.01 4.96
N ILE A 93 1.70 2.32 4.97
CA ILE A 93 0.56 2.67 5.84
C ILE A 93 0.53 1.81 7.10
N LEU A 94 0.44 0.49 6.96
CA LEU A 94 0.36 -0.41 8.12
C LEU A 94 1.77 -0.74 8.63
N ARG A 95 2.08 -0.35 9.87
CA ARG A 95 3.38 -0.60 10.54
C ARG A 95 4.61 -0.15 9.72
N GLY A 96 4.45 0.90 8.92
CA GLY A 96 5.50 1.41 8.02
C GLY A 96 5.90 0.41 6.91
N LYS A 97 5.05 -0.57 6.59
CA LYS A 97 5.31 -1.58 5.55
C LYS A 97 4.57 -1.25 4.27
N ALA A 98 5.17 -1.62 3.15
CA ALA A 98 4.60 -1.43 1.81
C ALA A 98 3.24 -2.13 1.71
N THR A 99 2.19 -1.33 1.56
CA THR A 99 0.79 -1.74 1.59
C THR A 99 0.11 -1.27 0.31
N MET A 100 -0.74 -2.12 -0.26
CA MET A 100 -1.58 -1.83 -1.41
C MET A 100 -3.02 -1.78 -0.93
N ILE A 101 -3.72 -0.68 -1.21
CA ILE A 101 -5.08 -0.43 -0.75
C ILE A 101 -5.96 -0.22 -1.98
N ALA A 102 -7.09 -0.91 -2.04
CA ALA A 102 -8.09 -0.68 -3.08
C ALA A 102 -8.60 0.77 -3.00
N PRO A 103 -8.93 1.43 -4.12
CA PRO A 103 -9.37 2.83 -4.09
C PRO A 103 -10.55 3.09 -3.14
N ALA A 104 -11.52 2.18 -3.09
CA ALA A 104 -12.66 2.24 -2.17
C ALA A 104 -12.27 2.13 -0.69
N GLY A 105 -11.09 1.57 -0.40
CA GLY A 105 -10.54 1.44 0.95
C GLY A 105 -9.86 2.71 1.45
N VAL A 106 -9.31 3.54 0.55
CA VAL A 106 -8.48 4.71 0.91
C VAL A 106 -9.17 5.67 1.88
N PRO A 107 -10.46 6.04 1.72
CA PRO A 107 -11.14 6.92 2.66
C PRO A 107 -11.17 6.36 4.09
N TYR A 108 -11.27 5.05 4.28
CA TYR A 108 -11.29 4.45 5.62
C TYR A 108 -9.91 4.54 6.30
N PHE A 109 -8.82 4.36 5.54
CA PHE A 109 -7.48 4.55 6.08
C PHE A 109 -7.20 6.01 6.41
N TYR A 110 -7.71 6.94 5.59
CA TYR A 110 -7.60 8.36 5.86
C TYR A 110 -8.39 8.76 7.12
N ALA A 111 -9.62 8.27 7.29
CA ALA A 111 -10.43 8.53 8.48
C ALA A 111 -9.83 7.95 9.78
N LEU A 112 -8.98 6.93 9.66
CA LEU A 112 -8.21 6.37 10.77
C LEU A 112 -6.84 7.02 10.94
N SER A 113 -6.48 7.96 10.06
CA SER A 113 -5.31 8.81 10.27
C SER A 113 -5.66 9.90 11.27
N GLU A 114 -4.68 10.37 12.03
CA GLU A 114 -4.88 11.47 12.99
C GLU A 114 -5.19 12.83 12.31
N ASN A 115 -5.37 12.85 10.98
CA ASN A 115 -5.78 14.03 10.21
C ASN A 115 -7.30 14.05 10.07
N TYR A 116 -7.96 14.87 10.87
CA TYR A 116 -9.42 14.86 11.04
C TYR A 116 -10.18 16.07 10.47
N GLY A 117 -9.53 17.07 9.90
CA GLY A 117 -10.20 18.29 9.44
C GLY A 117 -9.95 18.62 7.96
N GLU A 118 -10.00 19.91 7.64
CA GLU A 118 -9.95 20.41 6.27
C GLU A 118 -8.49 20.48 5.80
N PRO A 119 -8.08 19.71 4.77
CA PRO A 119 -6.72 19.72 4.27
C PRO A 119 -6.18 21.12 3.94
N GLU A 120 -7.07 22.01 3.48
CA GLU A 120 -6.74 23.38 3.11
C GLU A 120 -6.42 24.28 4.32
N GLN A 121 -6.80 23.90 5.54
CA GLN A 121 -6.71 24.75 6.73
C GLN A 121 -5.92 24.10 7.88
N ASP A 122 -6.11 22.81 8.11
CA ASP A 122 -5.58 22.08 9.28
C ASP A 122 -4.06 22.16 9.41
N TYR A 123 -3.34 22.13 8.28
CA TYR A 123 -1.88 22.14 8.29
C TYR A 123 -1.30 23.45 8.86
N VAL A 124 -2.07 24.55 8.81
CA VAL A 124 -1.65 25.85 9.36
C VAL A 124 -1.60 25.76 10.87
N GLN A 125 -2.67 25.25 11.50
CA GLN A 125 -2.72 25.06 12.95
C GLN A 125 -1.65 24.07 13.42
N LEU A 126 -1.47 22.95 12.72
CA LEU A 126 -0.41 21.98 13.06
C LEU A 126 1.00 22.61 13.02
N TYR A 127 1.25 23.54 12.09
CA TYR A 127 2.50 24.27 12.03
C TYR A 127 2.64 25.29 13.18
N GLU A 128 1.58 26.04 13.48
CA GLU A 128 1.57 27.00 14.59
C GLU A 128 1.75 26.34 15.96
N ASP A 129 1.21 25.14 16.13
CA ASP A 129 1.35 24.31 17.34
C ASP A 129 2.72 23.60 17.43
N GLY A 130 3.58 23.75 16.42
CA GLY A 130 4.91 23.12 16.36
C GLY A 130 4.89 21.61 16.08
N LEU A 131 3.75 21.07 15.64
CA LEU A 131 3.55 19.66 15.29
C LEU A 131 3.94 19.35 13.83
N LEU A 132 4.08 20.39 13.00
CA LEU A 132 4.52 20.28 11.60
C LEU A 132 5.81 21.06 11.38
N SER A 133 6.81 20.45 10.76
CA SER A 133 8.04 21.17 10.39
C SER A 133 7.79 22.18 9.25
N ARG A 134 8.67 23.16 9.11
CA ARG A 134 8.60 24.12 8.00
C ARG A 134 8.68 23.44 6.63
N GLU A 135 9.55 22.45 6.49
CA GLU A 135 9.71 21.67 5.26
C GLU A 135 8.44 20.88 4.95
N ALA A 136 7.83 20.25 5.96
CA ALA A 136 6.57 19.54 5.81
C ALA A 136 5.43 20.50 5.41
N LYS A 137 5.37 21.71 5.99
CA LYS A 137 4.44 22.76 5.60
C LYS A 137 4.59 23.16 4.13
N LEU A 138 5.83 23.41 3.68
CA LEU A 138 6.11 23.78 2.28
C LEU A 138 5.73 22.67 1.30
N ILE A 139 5.99 21.41 1.66
CA ILE A 139 5.55 20.24 0.90
C ILE A 139 4.02 20.22 0.81
N TYR A 140 3.33 20.44 1.93
CA TYR A 140 1.88 20.46 1.99
C TYR A 140 1.29 21.54 1.08
N GLU A 141 1.75 22.78 1.20
CA GLU A 141 1.31 23.93 0.39
C GLU A 141 1.56 23.71 -1.10
N ALA A 142 2.70 23.11 -1.46
CA ALA A 142 2.99 22.79 -2.85
C ALA A 142 2.02 21.75 -3.42
N LEU A 143 1.69 20.70 -2.65
CA LEU A 143 0.74 19.67 -3.07
C LEU A 143 -0.70 20.21 -3.14
N LEU A 144 -1.12 21.10 -2.24
CA LEU A 144 -2.44 21.74 -2.31
C LEU A 144 -2.60 22.57 -3.58
N ARG A 145 -1.57 23.34 -3.95
CA ARG A 145 -1.62 24.25 -5.11
C ARG A 145 -1.45 23.53 -6.44
N GLU A 146 -0.55 22.56 -6.51
CA GLU A 146 -0.10 21.95 -7.78
C GLU A 146 -0.71 20.56 -8.01
N GLY A 147 -1.34 19.98 -6.98
CA GLY A 147 -1.81 18.59 -7.00
C GLY A 147 -0.68 17.58 -6.81
N ALA A 148 -0.90 16.35 -7.29
CA ALA A 148 0.07 15.27 -7.15
C ALA A 148 1.34 15.54 -7.98
N LEU A 149 2.49 15.52 -7.32
CA LEU A 149 3.80 15.72 -7.93
C LEU A 149 4.72 14.53 -7.64
N ASP A 150 5.60 14.19 -8.59
CA ASP A 150 6.74 13.33 -8.29
C ASP A 150 7.74 14.04 -7.37
N THR A 151 8.61 13.27 -6.72
CA THR A 151 9.57 13.80 -5.73
C THR A 151 10.52 14.84 -6.32
N VAL A 152 10.92 14.70 -7.59
CA VAL A 152 11.84 15.64 -8.24
C VAL A 152 11.14 16.97 -8.50
N ALA A 153 9.92 16.93 -9.04
CA ALA A 153 9.09 18.11 -9.27
C ALA A 153 8.76 18.83 -7.95
N LEU A 154 8.37 18.07 -6.93
CA LEU A 154 8.05 18.59 -5.60
C LEU A 154 9.24 19.33 -4.98
N ARG A 155 10.44 18.70 -4.96
CA ARG A 155 11.67 19.31 -4.43
C ARG A 155 12.02 20.62 -5.11
N ARG A 156 11.88 20.68 -6.45
CA ARG A 156 12.12 21.92 -7.22
C ARG A 156 11.13 23.02 -6.83
N LYS A 157 9.85 22.69 -6.63
CA LYS A 157 8.81 23.67 -6.26
C LYS A 157 9.04 24.29 -4.89
N ILE A 158 9.57 23.52 -3.93
CA ILE A 158 9.82 23.99 -2.56
C ILE A 158 11.26 24.44 -2.31
N GLN A 159 12.09 24.51 -3.36
CA GLN A 159 13.50 24.91 -3.30
C GLN A 159 14.34 24.09 -2.31
N MET A 160 13.98 22.81 -2.10
CA MET A 160 14.80 21.89 -1.31
C MET A 160 15.93 21.32 -2.18
N THR A 161 17.16 21.68 -1.85
CA THR A 161 18.37 21.07 -2.43
C THR A 161 18.86 19.93 -1.53
N SER A 162 18.77 18.70 -2.07
CA SER A 162 19.28 17.41 -1.57
C SER A 162 19.01 17.04 -0.11
#